data_AF-A0A9X0QJV3-F1
#
_entry.id   AF-A0A9X0QJV3-F1
#
_cell.length_a   1.000
_cell.length_b   1.000
_cell.length_c   1.000
_cell.angle_alpha   90.00
_cell.angle_beta   90.00
_cell.angle_gamma   90.00
#
_symmetry.space_group_name_H-M   'P 1'
#
loop_
_entity.id
_entity.type
_entity.pdbx_description
1 polymer ?
#
loop_
_entity_poly.entity_id
_entity_poly.type
_entity_poly.pdbx_seq_one_letter_code
_entity_poly.pdbx_strand_id
1 'polypeptide(L)'
;VMISLGGGGRYFTLNDPASIPTFVSSVTQIVIQFDFDGIDLDFETPSLNIDAEDTDFKHPTKPSIVNVISGLRQLRDHFGPAFMISLVHEGMIFIRLGRTQA
;
A
#
# COMPACT_ATOMS: atom_id res chain seq x y z
N VAL A 1 -2.32 5.20 -18.28
CA VAL A 1 -1.91 3.80 -18.04
C VAL A 1 -1.15 3.74 -16.73
N MET A 2 -1.39 2.70 -15.92
CA MET A 2 -0.77 2.54 -14.60
C MET A 2 0.04 1.24 -14.55
N ILE A 3 1.06 1.19 -13.69
CA ILE A 3 1.79 -0.04 -13.39
C ILE A 3 1.31 -0.67 -12.09
N SER A 4 1.01 -1.96 -12.12
CA SER A 4 0.64 -2.71 -10.93
C SER A 4 1.89 -3.23 -10.19
N LEU A 5 1.90 -3.05 -8.86
CA LEU A 5 2.95 -3.49 -7.96
C LEU A 5 2.42 -4.63 -7.11
N GLY A 6 2.91 -5.85 -7.35
CA GLY A 6 2.57 -7.03 -6.56
C GLY A 6 2.22 -8.24 -7.43
N GLY A 7 1.29 -9.06 -6.94
CA GLY A 7 0.89 -10.31 -7.57
C GLY A 7 1.94 -11.44 -7.48
N GLY A 8 1.61 -12.57 -8.12
CA GLY A 8 2.50 -13.74 -8.24
C GLY A 8 2.75 -14.49 -6.93
N GLY A 9 1.90 -14.31 -5.91
CA GLY A 9 2.02 -14.96 -4.61
C GLY A 9 3.25 -14.51 -3.81
N ARG A 10 3.78 -13.31 -4.10
CA ARG A 10 4.89 -12.70 -3.36
C ARG A 10 4.34 -11.62 -2.43
N TYR A 11 4.94 -11.52 -1.26
CA TYR A 11 4.54 -10.56 -0.23
C TYR A 11 5.51 -9.39 -0.20
N PHE A 12 4.96 -8.19 -0.03
CA PHE A 12 5.71 -6.96 0.11
C PHE A 12 5.72 -6.51 1.57
N THR A 13 6.88 -6.07 2.06
CA THR A 13 6.98 -5.40 3.37
C THR A 13 7.96 -4.25 3.28
N LEU A 14 7.70 -3.19 4.05
CA LEU A 14 8.57 -2.03 4.17
C LEU A 14 8.79 -1.70 5.64
N ASN A 15 9.39 -2.63 6.40
CA ASN A 15 9.50 -2.52 7.85
C ASN A 15 10.52 -1.46 8.32
N ASP A 16 11.60 -1.26 7.55
CA ASP A 16 12.67 -0.33 7.89
C ASP A 16 12.42 1.05 7.24
N PRO A 17 12.29 2.13 8.02
CA PRO A 17 12.15 3.48 7.45
C PRO A 17 13.32 3.88 6.55
N ALA A 18 14.53 3.34 6.77
CA ALA A 18 15.68 3.59 5.90
C ALA A 18 15.52 2.99 4.49
N SER A 19 14.55 2.09 4.29
CA SER A 19 14.22 1.52 2.98
C SER A 19 13.23 2.37 2.17
N ILE A 20 12.59 3.37 2.78
CA ILE A 20 11.61 4.24 2.09
C ILE A 20 12.24 4.96 0.87
N PRO A 21 13.45 5.58 0.97
CA PRO A 21 14.05 6.24 -0.18
C PRO A 21 14.30 5.31 -1.36
N THR A 22 14.67 4.05 -1.09
CA THR A 22 14.88 3.02 -2.13
C THR A 22 13.55 2.66 -2.79
N PHE A 23 12.48 2.45 -2.01
CA PHE A 23 11.15 2.19 -2.55
C PHE A 23 10.69 3.34 -3.47
N VAL A 24 10.76 4.58 -2.98
CA VAL A 24 10.36 5.77 -3.75
C VAL A 24 11.20 5.91 -5.00
N SER A 25 12.53 5.83 -4.91
CA SER A 25 13.43 5.96 -6.05
C SER A 25 13.17 4.90 -7.13
N SER A 26 12.98 3.64 -6.73
CA SER A 26 12.74 2.54 -7.68
C SER A 26 11.40 2.73 -8.40
N VAL A 27 10.33 3.06 -7.68
CA VAL A 27 9.03 3.32 -8.29
C VAL A 27 9.09 4.54 -9.21
N THR A 28 9.73 5.62 -8.79
CA THR A 28 9.92 6.83 -9.61
C THR A 28 10.64 6.51 -10.91
N GLN A 29 11.73 5.74 -10.87
CA GLN A 29 12.47 5.38 -12.07
C GLN A 29 11.62 4.59 -13.06
N ILE A 30 10.84 3.62 -12.58
CA ILE A 30 9.96 2.81 -13.45
C ILE A 30 8.85 3.68 -14.06
N VAL A 31 8.21 4.54 -13.25
CA VAL A 31 7.16 5.45 -13.72
C VAL A 31 7.69 6.38 -14.82
N ILE A 32 8.86 6.98 -14.63
CA ILE A 32 9.49 7.87 -15.62
C ILE A 32 9.93 7.10 -16.87
N GLN A 33 10.58 5.95 -16.69
CA GLN A 33 11.17 5.19 -17.79
C GLN A 33 10.10 4.71 -18.79
N PHE A 34 8.91 4.36 -18.29
CA PHE A 34 7.83 3.80 -19.09
C PHE A 34 6.64 4.75 -19.27
N ASP A 35 6.75 5.99 -18.81
CA ASP A 35 5.73 7.05 -18.94
C ASP A 35 4.35 6.62 -18.39
N PHE A 36 4.34 6.09 -17.17
CA PHE A 36 3.10 5.72 -16.48
C PHE A 36 2.44 6.93 -15.80
N ASP A 37 1.11 6.98 -15.83
CA ASP A 37 0.32 8.02 -15.15
C ASP A 37 0.17 7.77 -13.63
N GLY A 38 0.59 6.59 -13.16
CA GLY A 38 0.35 6.17 -11.79
C GLY A 38 0.74 4.74 -11.47
N ILE A 39 0.46 4.35 -10.22
CA ILE A 39 0.70 3.01 -9.68
C ILE A 39 -0.59 2.39 -9.14
N ASP A 40 -0.69 1.09 -9.31
CA ASP A 40 -1.74 0.25 -8.74
C ASP A 40 -1.12 -0.69 -7.71
N LEU A 41 -1.63 -0.68 -6.48
CA LEU A 41 -1.15 -1.55 -5.42
C LEU A 41 -1.91 -2.87 -5.45
N ASP A 42 -1.23 -3.94 -5.84
CA ASP A 42 -1.74 -5.32 -5.89
C ASP A 42 -0.98 -6.19 -4.87
N PHE A 43 -0.84 -5.65 -3.66
CA PHE A 43 -0.11 -6.28 -2.58
C PHE A 43 -0.96 -7.38 -1.92
N GLU A 44 -0.60 -8.62 -2.21
CA GLU A 44 -1.25 -9.84 -1.72
C GLU A 44 -1.21 -9.96 -0.19
N THR A 45 -2.20 -10.64 0.38
CA THR A 45 -2.24 -10.99 1.81
C THR A 45 -0.99 -11.81 2.19
N PRO A 46 -0.19 -11.42 3.21
CA PRO A 46 -0.52 -10.51 4.31
C PRO A 46 0.17 -9.12 4.26
N SER A 47 0.62 -8.67 3.09
CA SER A 47 1.48 -7.47 2.92
C SER A 47 0.94 -6.20 3.59
N LEU A 48 -0.39 -6.03 3.59
CA LEU A 48 -1.09 -4.88 4.17
C LEU A 48 -1.96 -5.25 5.39
N ASN A 49 -1.71 -6.39 6.04
CA ASN A 49 -2.42 -6.75 7.25
C ASN A 49 -2.12 -5.76 8.37
N ILE A 50 -3.15 -5.27 9.04
CA ILE A 50 -3.06 -4.50 10.27
C ILE A 50 -2.96 -5.49 11.45
N ASP A 51 -2.18 -5.14 12.47
CA ASP A 51 -2.05 -5.99 13.65
C ASP A 51 -3.32 -5.91 14.51
N ALA A 52 -3.69 -6.98 15.21
CA ALA A 52 -4.98 -7.04 15.92
C ALA A 52 -5.18 -5.97 17.00
N GLU A 53 -4.08 -5.47 17.57
CA GLU A 53 -4.06 -4.40 18.59
C GLU A 53 -4.16 -2.99 17.96
N ASP A 54 -3.95 -2.86 16.65
CA ASP A 54 -4.00 -1.60 15.91
C ASP A 54 -5.45 -1.32 15.48
N THR A 55 -6.19 -0.73 16.43
CA THR A 55 -7.65 -0.52 16.34
C THR A 55 -8.04 0.85 15.78
N ASP A 56 -7.07 1.75 15.57
CA ASP A 56 -7.29 3.08 15.00
C ASP A 56 -6.71 3.16 13.58
N PHE A 57 -7.54 2.80 12.59
CA PHE A 57 -7.15 2.83 11.18
C PHE A 57 -6.73 4.22 10.66
N LYS A 58 -7.05 5.31 11.37
CA LYS A 58 -6.61 6.66 10.99
C LYS A 58 -5.18 6.93 11.44
N HIS A 59 -4.71 6.19 12.43
CA HIS A 59 -3.40 6.31 13.05
C HIS A 59 -2.71 4.93 13.15
N PRO A 60 -2.49 4.23 12.01
CA PRO A 60 -1.89 2.92 12.04
C PRO A 60 -0.50 2.97 12.67
N THR A 61 -0.14 1.93 13.38
CA THR A 61 1.11 1.83 14.13
C THR A 61 2.06 0.78 13.57
N LYS A 62 1.56 -0.15 12.76
CA LYS A 62 2.40 -1.18 12.11
C LYS A 62 3.44 -0.53 11.19
N PRO A 63 4.76 -0.77 11.40
CA PRO A 63 5.82 -0.10 10.64
C PRO A 63 5.68 -0.18 9.11
N SER A 64 5.38 -1.38 8.57
CA SER A 64 5.20 -1.55 7.12
C SER A 64 4.07 -0.69 6.56
N ILE A 65 2.95 -0.57 7.27
CA ILE A 65 1.80 0.25 6.82
C ILE A 65 2.17 1.73 6.86
N VAL A 66 2.76 2.19 7.97
CA VAL A 66 3.21 3.58 8.15
C VAL A 66 4.21 3.97 7.06
N ASN A 67 5.16 3.11 6.78
CA ASN A 67 6.21 3.38 5.80
C ASN A 67 5.69 3.35 4.36
N VAL A 68 4.76 2.44 4.03
CA VAL A 68 4.08 2.45 2.73
C VAL A 68 3.29 3.75 2.54
N ILE A 69 2.50 4.17 3.53
CA ILE A 69 1.79 5.46 3.48
C ILE A 69 2.76 6.62 3.28
N SER A 70 3.91 6.61 3.96
CA SER A 70 4.96 7.62 3.79
C SER A 70 5.52 7.63 2.37
N GLY A 71 5.85 6.47 1.81
CA GLY A 71 6.36 6.35 0.44
C GLY A 71 5.35 6.81 -0.62
N LEU A 72 4.07 6.45 -0.47
CA LEU A 72 3.00 6.88 -1.38
C LEU A 72 2.78 8.39 -1.35
N ARG A 73 2.87 9.02 -0.17
CA ARG A 73 2.83 10.48 -0.04
C ARG A 73 4.01 11.14 -0.77
N GLN A 74 5.22 10.62 -0.59
CA GLN A 74 6.42 11.14 -1.28
C GLN A 74 6.31 10.99 -2.81
N LEU A 75 5.75 9.89 -3.31
CA LEU A 75 5.49 9.71 -4.74
C LEU A 75 4.48 10.75 -5.26
N ARG A 76 3.37 10.96 -4.54
CA ARG A 76 2.37 11.97 -4.91
C ARG A 76 2.94 13.40 -4.86
N ASP A 77 3.80 13.70 -3.90
CA ASP A 77 4.47 15.00 -3.80
C ASP A 77 5.47 15.20 -4.95
N HIS A 78 6.15 14.13 -5.39
CA HIS A 78 7.10 14.16 -6.50
C HIS A 78 6.41 14.38 -7.86
N PHE A 79 5.36 13.61 -8.16
CA PHE A 79 4.68 13.65 -9.47
C PHE A 79 3.53 14.65 -9.53
N GLY A 80 3.06 15.14 -8.38
CA GLY A 80 1.99 16.12 -8.28
C GLY A 80 0.58 15.52 -8.25
N PRO A 81 -0.44 16.38 -8.22
CA PRO A 81 -1.83 15.98 -7.93
C PRO A 81 -2.49 15.12 -9.01
N ALA A 82 -1.92 15.07 -10.22
CA ALA A 82 -2.40 14.25 -11.33
C ALA A 82 -1.93 12.78 -11.25
N PHE A 83 -0.95 12.48 -10.40
CA PHE A 83 -0.42 11.13 -10.23
C PHE A 83 -1.49 10.20 -9.65
N MET A 84 -1.78 9.11 -10.36
CA MET A 84 -2.82 8.16 -9.97
C MET A 84 -2.27 7.11 -8.99
N ILE A 85 -3.01 6.86 -7.92
CA ILE A 85 -2.75 5.76 -6.98
C ILE A 85 -4.04 4.98 -6.84
N SER A 86 -4.03 3.69 -7.18
CA SER A 86 -5.11 2.74 -6.93
C SER A 86 -4.66 1.60 -6.01
N LEU A 87 -5.63 0.87 -5.48
CA LEU A 87 -5.42 -0.31 -4.63
C LEU A 87 -6.43 -1.38 -5.05
N VAL A 88 -5.92 -2.56 -5.40
CA VAL A 88 -6.74 -3.76 -5.56
C VAL A 88 -7.02 -4.33 -4.18
N HIS A 89 -8.29 -4.48 -3.84
CA HIS A 89 -8.67 -5.13 -2.59
C HIS A 89 -8.80 -6.63 -2.84
N GLU A 90 -7.99 -7.45 -2.18
CA GLU A 90 -8.26 -8.87 -2.04
C GLU A 90 -9.40 -9.07 -1.01
N GLY A 91 -10.51 -9.64 -1.47
CA GLY A 91 -11.71 -9.79 -0.65
C GLY A 91 -11.96 -11.21 -0.15
N MET A 92 -11.79 -11.41 1.16
CA MET A 92 -12.87 -11.99 1.97
C MET A 92 -13.19 -11.03 3.12
N ILE A 93 -14.25 -10.23 2.95
CA ILE A 93 -14.83 -9.46 4.04
C ILE A 93 -15.73 -10.41 4.85
N PHE A 94 -15.22 -10.94 5.97
CA PHE A 94 -16.10 -11.58 6.96
C PHE A 94 -16.72 -10.50 7.86
N ILE A 95 -17.88 -9.98 7.46
CA ILE A 95 -18.75 -9.25 8.39
C ILE A 95 -19.32 -10.29 9.36
N ARG A 96 -18.73 -10.42 10.55
CA ARG A 96 -19.39 -11.12 11.65
C ARG A 96 -20.53 -10.24 12.14
N LEU A 97 -21.70 -10.37 11.50
CA LEU A 97 -22.95 -9.86 12.05
C LEU A 97 -23.17 -10.58 13.39
N GLY A 98 -22.96 -9.85 14.48
CA GLY A 98 -23.25 -10.35 15.82
C GLY A 98 -24.71 -10.79 15.88
N ARG A 99 -24.94 -12.09 16.09
CA ARG A 99 -26.23 -12.55 16.58
C ARG A 99 -26.30 -12.18 18.05
N THR A 100 -27.12 -11.18 18.37
CA THR A 100 -27.73 -11.07 19.69
C THR A 100 -28.75 -12.21 19.77
N GLN A 101 -28.56 -13.16 20.69
CA GLN A 101 -29.62 -14.03 21.15
C GLN A 101 -29.79 -13.75 22.64
N ALA A 102 -31.05 -13.51 23.00
CA ALA A 102 -31.54 -13.21 24.34
C ALA A 102 -31.25 -14.33 25.35
#